data_AF-Q9WZR4-F1
#
_entry.id   AF-Q9WZR4-F1
#
_cell.length_a   1.000
_cell.length_b   1.000
_cell.length_c   1.000
_cell.angle_alpha   90.00
_cell.angle_beta   90.00
_cell.angle_gamma   90.00
#
_symmetry.space_group_name_H-M   'P 1'
#
loop_
_entity.id
_entity.type
_entity.pdbx_description
1 polymer ?
#
loop_
_entity_poly.entity_id
_entity_poly.type
_entity_poly.pdbx_seq_one_letter_code
_entity_poly.pdbx_strand_id
1 'polypeptide(L)'
;MEGRIPLIGEEFPRVEVKTTHGKKVLPDDFRGKWFVLFSHPADFTPVCTTEFVAFQKRYDEFRKLNTELIGLSIDQVFSHIKWIEWIKEKLGVEIEFPVIADDLGEVSRRLGLIHPNKGTNTVRAVFIVDPNGIIRAIVYYPQEVGRNIDEILRAVKALQTSDEKGVAIPANWPSNELINDSVIVPPASSVEEARKRLESKDFECYDWWFCYKKV
;
A
#
# COMPACT_ATOMS: atom_id res chain seq x y z
N MET A 1 6.36 21.32 12.19
CA MET A 1 6.35 19.89 12.56
C MET A 1 7.37 19.18 11.69
N GLU A 2 8.66 19.33 11.99
CA GLU A 2 9.69 18.51 11.36
C GLU A 2 9.67 17.12 12.02
N GLY A 3 9.56 16.07 11.21
CA GLY A 3 9.72 14.68 11.68
C GLY A 3 8.45 13.90 12.02
N ARG A 4 7.23 14.42 11.75
CA ARG A 4 6.01 13.60 11.89
C ARG A 4 5.78 12.79 10.61
N ILE A 5 5.66 11.47 10.77
CA ILE A 5 5.16 10.57 9.71
C ILE A 5 3.62 10.56 9.71
N PRO A 6 2.95 10.38 8.55
CA PRO A 6 1.51 10.12 8.53
C PRO A 6 1.15 8.85 9.32
N LEU A 7 -0.04 8.82 9.91
CA LEU A 7 -0.50 7.68 10.72
C LEU A 7 -1.61 6.89 10.01
N ILE A 8 -1.72 5.61 10.34
CA ILE A 8 -2.86 4.79 9.90
C ILE A 8 -4.15 5.35 10.52
N GLY A 9 -5.20 5.49 9.69
CA GLY A 9 -6.48 6.09 10.06
C GLY A 9 -6.58 7.60 9.79
N GLU A 10 -5.47 8.27 9.42
CA GLU A 10 -5.49 9.67 9.00
C GLU A 10 -5.85 9.82 7.53
N GLU A 11 -6.46 10.95 7.18
CA GLU A 11 -6.56 11.40 5.79
C GLU A 11 -5.15 11.59 5.20
N PHE A 12 -4.95 11.09 3.99
CA PHE A 12 -3.72 11.28 3.26
C PHE A 12 -3.48 12.78 3.02
N PRO A 13 -2.27 13.31 3.32
CA PRO A 13 -2.01 14.73 3.19
C PRO A 13 -2.30 15.26 1.79
N ARG A 14 -3.18 16.25 1.68
CA ARG A 14 -3.52 16.83 0.37
C ARG A 14 -2.31 17.53 -0.26
N VAL A 15 -1.82 17.04 -1.40
CA VAL A 15 -0.62 17.54 -2.11
C VAL A 15 -0.88 17.67 -3.62
N GLU A 16 -0.39 18.74 -4.24
CA GLU A 16 -0.26 18.83 -5.71
C GLU A 16 1.13 18.32 -6.08
N VAL A 17 1.21 17.40 -7.04
CA VAL A 17 2.45 16.72 -7.44
C VAL A 17 2.61 16.71 -8.95
N LYS A 18 3.86 16.80 -9.41
CA LYS A 18 4.24 16.61 -10.81
C LYS A 18 4.61 15.16 -11.04
N THR A 19 4.06 14.53 -12.07
CA THR A 19 4.34 13.12 -12.39
C THR A 19 4.75 12.92 -13.85
N THR A 20 5.21 11.72 -14.19
CA THR A 20 5.39 11.28 -15.58
C THR A 20 4.11 11.37 -16.42
N HIS A 21 2.93 11.39 -15.79
CA HIS A 21 1.63 11.50 -16.47
C HIS A 21 1.00 12.90 -16.31
N GLY A 22 1.79 13.92 -15.99
CA GLY A 22 1.32 15.29 -15.75
C GLY A 22 1.03 15.59 -14.28
N LYS A 23 0.35 16.71 -14.02
CA LYS A 23 0.01 17.13 -12.65
C LYS A 23 -1.10 16.26 -12.05
N LYS A 24 -1.02 15.99 -10.76
CA LYS A 24 -2.05 15.32 -9.95
C LYS A 24 -2.21 16.00 -8.60
N VAL A 25 -3.38 15.86 -7.99
CA VAL A 25 -3.67 16.26 -6.62
C VAL A 25 -4.05 15.03 -5.83
N LEU A 26 -3.24 14.62 -4.85
CA LEU A 26 -3.53 13.47 -3.99
C LEU A 26 -4.22 13.93 -2.70
N PRO A 27 -5.16 13.16 -2.13
CA PRO A 27 -5.73 11.92 -2.69
C PRO A 27 -6.83 12.15 -3.74
N ASP A 28 -7.16 13.41 -4.08
CA ASP A 28 -8.31 13.80 -4.90
C ASP A 28 -8.39 13.07 -6.27
N ASP A 29 -7.28 12.95 -7.00
CA ASP A 29 -7.17 12.28 -8.30
C ASP A 29 -7.53 10.79 -8.28
N PHE A 30 -7.48 10.16 -7.10
CA PHE A 30 -7.80 8.74 -6.90
C PHE A 30 -9.06 8.51 -6.07
N ARG A 31 -9.87 9.56 -5.82
CA ARG A 31 -11.13 9.42 -5.06
C ARG A 31 -12.03 8.33 -5.67
N GLY A 32 -12.57 7.45 -4.82
CA GLY A 32 -13.36 6.30 -5.25
C GLY A 32 -12.54 5.07 -5.68
N LYS A 33 -11.21 5.16 -5.67
CA LYS A 33 -10.28 4.05 -5.89
C LYS A 33 -9.31 3.93 -4.73
N TRP A 34 -8.82 2.72 -4.48
CA TRP A 34 -7.64 2.57 -3.67
C TRP A 34 -6.41 3.07 -4.44
N PHE A 35 -5.37 3.49 -3.74
CA PHE A 35 -4.07 3.64 -4.37
C PHE A 35 -2.93 3.19 -3.44
N VAL A 36 -1.86 2.71 -4.07
CA VAL A 36 -0.59 2.41 -3.41
C VAL A 36 0.43 3.44 -3.85
N LEU A 37 0.80 4.34 -2.94
CA LEU A 37 1.95 5.21 -3.13
C LEU A 37 3.20 4.50 -2.61
N PHE A 38 4.23 4.42 -3.43
CA PHE A 38 5.48 3.79 -3.03
C PHE A 38 6.67 4.65 -3.45
N SER A 39 7.64 4.83 -2.55
CA SER A 39 8.86 5.58 -2.85
C SER A 39 10.02 4.67 -3.20
N HIS A 40 10.97 5.19 -3.97
CA HIS A 40 12.24 4.53 -4.27
C HIS A 40 13.39 5.54 -4.16
N PRO A 41 14.59 5.13 -3.70
CA PRO A 41 15.68 6.06 -3.41
C PRO A 41 16.13 6.94 -4.59
N ALA A 42 16.28 6.35 -5.77
CA ALA A 42 16.72 7.03 -6.98
C ALA A 42 16.43 6.20 -8.23
N ASP A 43 16.16 6.88 -9.34
CA ASP A 43 16.17 6.32 -10.69
C ASP A 43 17.55 5.73 -11.04
N PHE A 44 17.60 4.88 -12.06
CA PHE A 44 18.85 4.25 -12.52
C PHE A 44 19.61 3.45 -11.45
N THR A 45 18.91 2.94 -10.44
CA THR A 45 19.47 2.03 -9.44
C THR A 45 18.84 0.63 -9.52
N PRO A 46 19.60 -0.45 -9.27
CA PRO A 46 19.19 -1.80 -9.64
C PRO A 46 18.00 -2.33 -8.82
N VAL A 47 18.00 -2.13 -7.50
CA VAL A 47 16.89 -2.60 -6.64
C VAL A 47 15.59 -1.85 -6.96
N CYS A 48 15.66 -0.54 -7.26
CA CYS A 48 14.48 0.22 -7.70
C CYS A 48 13.94 -0.32 -9.03
N THR A 49 14.84 -0.67 -9.95
CA THR A 49 14.48 -1.23 -11.26
C THR A 49 13.77 -2.58 -11.11
N THR A 50 14.24 -3.46 -10.22
CA THR A 50 13.58 -4.74 -9.98
C THR A 50 12.19 -4.56 -9.39
N GLU A 51 12.00 -3.59 -8.48
CA GLU A 51 10.70 -3.28 -7.89
C GLU A 51 9.71 -2.71 -8.91
N PHE A 52 10.13 -1.76 -9.76
CA PHE A 52 9.27 -1.19 -10.79
C PHE A 52 8.77 -2.26 -11.78
N VAL A 53 9.67 -3.16 -12.21
CA VAL A 53 9.28 -4.32 -13.03
C VAL A 53 8.32 -5.25 -12.28
N ALA A 54 8.55 -5.50 -10.99
CA ALA A 54 7.70 -6.38 -10.19
C ALA A 54 6.30 -5.81 -9.95
N PHE A 55 6.19 -4.49 -9.73
CA PHE A 55 4.93 -3.76 -9.66
C PHE A 55 4.20 -3.81 -11.01
N GLN A 56 4.89 -3.51 -12.12
CA GLN A 56 4.26 -3.52 -13.45
C GLN A 56 3.72 -4.90 -13.81
N LYS A 57 4.46 -5.97 -13.53
CA LYS A 57 3.99 -7.36 -13.75
C LYS A 57 2.74 -7.75 -12.96
N ARG A 58 2.38 -6.99 -11.92
CA ARG A 58 1.20 -7.18 -11.07
C ARG A 58 0.17 -6.06 -11.22
N TYR A 59 0.42 -5.09 -12.10
CA TYR A 59 -0.42 -3.89 -12.16
C TYR A 59 -1.87 -4.25 -12.52
N ASP A 60 -2.08 -5.24 -13.39
CA ASP A 60 -3.42 -5.76 -13.70
C ASP A 60 -4.14 -6.35 -12.48
N GLU A 61 -3.43 -7.03 -11.58
CA GLU A 61 -4.03 -7.57 -10.35
C GLU A 61 -4.41 -6.45 -9.38
N PHE A 62 -3.61 -5.38 -9.28
CA PHE A 62 -4.01 -4.19 -8.53
C PHE A 62 -5.25 -3.53 -9.15
N ARG A 63 -5.30 -3.38 -10.48
CA ARG A 63 -6.44 -2.79 -11.18
C ARG A 63 -7.72 -3.62 -11.04
N LYS A 64 -7.63 -4.95 -11.03
CA LYS A 64 -8.77 -5.85 -10.73
C LYS A 64 -9.36 -5.60 -9.34
N LEU A 65 -8.55 -5.12 -8.39
CA LEU A 65 -8.97 -4.73 -7.05
C LEU A 65 -9.39 -3.24 -6.97
N ASN A 66 -9.61 -2.54 -8.08
CA ASN A 66 -9.88 -1.09 -8.10
C ASN A 66 -8.79 -0.27 -7.37
N THR A 67 -7.54 -0.68 -7.56
CA THR A 67 -6.36 -0.06 -6.93
C THR A 67 -5.39 0.45 -7.98
N GLU A 68 -5.00 1.73 -7.88
CA GLU A 68 -3.97 2.35 -8.71
C GLU A 68 -2.60 2.32 -8.02
N LEU A 69 -1.53 2.42 -8.82
CA LEU A 69 -0.16 2.54 -8.34
C LEU A 69 0.37 3.95 -8.62
N ILE A 70 1.21 4.48 -7.73
CA ILE A 70 1.95 5.72 -7.98
C ILE A 70 3.33 5.66 -7.32
N GLY A 71 4.38 5.76 -8.13
CA GLY A 71 5.77 5.80 -7.67
C GLY A 71 6.19 7.20 -7.21
N LEU A 72 7.30 7.31 -6.48
CA LEU A 72 7.88 8.58 -6.04
C LEU A 72 9.39 8.45 -5.81
N SER A 73 10.16 9.38 -6.37
CA SER A 73 11.52 9.67 -5.88
C SER A 73 11.81 11.16 -5.94
N ILE A 74 12.98 11.55 -5.44
CA ILE A 74 13.47 12.92 -5.52
C ILE A 74 14.12 13.26 -6.87
N ASP A 75 14.02 12.37 -7.86
CA ASP A 75 14.55 12.67 -9.20
C ASP A 75 13.58 13.57 -9.97
N GLN A 76 14.11 14.28 -10.96
CA GLN A 76 13.29 15.12 -11.84
C GLN A 76 12.50 14.26 -12.84
N VAL A 77 11.37 14.78 -13.32
CA VAL A 77 10.50 14.06 -14.29
C VAL A 77 11.25 13.58 -15.55
N PHE A 78 12.26 14.32 -16.00
CA PHE A 78 13.07 13.95 -17.16
C PHE A 78 13.90 12.69 -16.91
N SER A 79 14.39 12.52 -15.68
CA SER A 79 15.06 11.30 -15.23
C SER A 79 14.10 10.12 -15.26
N HIS A 80 12.89 10.28 -14.71
CA HIS A 80 11.88 9.21 -14.72
C HIS A 80 11.55 8.77 -16.14
N ILE A 81 11.30 9.71 -17.06
CA ILE A 81 11.00 9.41 -18.46
C ILE A 81 12.16 8.61 -19.06
N LYS A 82 13.41 9.06 -18.87
CA LYS A 82 14.55 8.37 -19.46
C LYS A 82 14.79 6.98 -18.85
N TRP A 83 14.52 6.83 -17.56
CA TRP A 83 14.64 5.55 -16.87
C TRP A 83 13.54 4.57 -17.31
N ILE A 84 12.29 5.02 -17.44
CA ILE A 84 11.19 4.22 -17.97
C ILE A 84 11.46 3.78 -19.42
N GLU A 85 11.97 4.68 -20.27
CA GLU A 85 12.42 4.33 -21.62
C GLU A 85 13.48 3.21 -21.59
N TRP A 86 14.47 3.33 -20.70
CA TRP A 86 15.52 2.31 -20.55
C TRP A 86 14.95 0.97 -20.07
N ILE A 87 14.01 0.96 -19.12
CA ILE A 87 13.34 -0.27 -18.65
C ILE A 87 12.61 -0.94 -19.82
N LYS A 88 11.88 -0.16 -20.64
CA LYS A 88 11.17 -0.67 -21.81
C LYS A 88 12.15 -1.24 -22.84
N GLU A 89 13.20 -0.51 -23.18
CA GLU A 89 14.20 -0.91 -24.18
C GLU A 89 15.00 -2.15 -23.75
N LYS A 90 15.49 -2.18 -22.51
CA LYS A 90 16.43 -3.22 -22.04
C LYS A 90 15.74 -4.42 -21.42
N LEU A 91 14.57 -4.24 -20.81
CA LEU A 91 13.86 -5.28 -20.06
C LEU A 91 12.54 -5.70 -20.71
N GLY A 92 12.07 -4.98 -21.74
CA GLY A 92 10.82 -5.30 -22.43
C GLY A 92 9.57 -5.06 -21.59
N VAL A 93 9.67 -4.21 -20.55
CA VAL A 93 8.58 -3.92 -19.62
C VAL A 93 8.22 -2.44 -19.73
N GLU A 94 6.98 -2.15 -20.09
CA GLU A 94 6.45 -0.78 -20.15
C GLU A 94 5.82 -0.41 -18.82
N ILE A 95 6.34 0.62 -18.14
CA ILE A 95 5.79 1.11 -16.88
C ILE A 95 4.57 1.98 -17.18
N GLU A 96 3.39 1.55 -16.74
CA GLU A 96 2.09 2.16 -17.06
C GLU A 96 1.53 3.04 -15.93
N PHE A 97 2.15 3.06 -14.75
CA PHE A 97 1.73 3.89 -13.63
C PHE A 97 2.59 5.16 -13.50
N PRO A 98 2.03 6.27 -12.97
CA PRO A 98 2.77 7.51 -12.82
C PRO A 98 3.87 7.43 -11.76
N VAL A 99 4.92 8.22 -11.96
CA VAL A 99 6.00 8.45 -10.97
C VAL A 99 6.05 9.93 -10.62
N ILE A 100 5.94 10.25 -9.34
CA ILE A 100 6.06 11.61 -8.80
C ILE A 100 7.53 12.03 -8.81
N ALA A 101 7.79 13.17 -9.43
CA ALA A 101 9.05 13.88 -9.35
C ALA A 101 9.00 14.88 -8.19
N ASP A 102 9.68 14.57 -7.10
CA ASP A 102 9.76 15.38 -5.88
C ASP A 102 11.17 15.96 -5.72
N ASP A 103 11.63 16.71 -6.73
CA ASP A 103 13.02 17.19 -6.83
C ASP A 103 13.44 18.15 -5.70
N LEU A 104 12.47 18.78 -5.04
CA LEU A 104 12.70 19.58 -3.83
C LEU A 104 12.54 18.76 -2.53
N GLY A 105 12.09 17.51 -2.59
CA GLY A 105 11.86 16.63 -1.44
C GLY A 105 10.69 17.06 -0.55
N GLU A 106 9.78 17.91 -1.04
CA GLU A 106 8.69 18.49 -0.25
C GLU A 106 7.64 17.44 0.11
N VAL A 107 7.24 16.62 -0.86
CA VAL A 107 6.29 15.51 -0.65
C VAL A 107 6.94 14.48 0.27
N SER A 108 8.21 14.17 0.03
CA SER A 108 8.99 13.23 0.81
C SER A 108 9.13 13.64 2.26
N ARG A 109 9.41 14.93 2.54
CA ARG A 109 9.43 15.44 3.93
C ARG A 109 8.04 15.37 4.57
N ARG A 110 6.99 15.70 3.83
CA ARG A 110 5.61 15.70 4.33
C ARG A 110 5.08 14.30 4.64
N LEU A 111 5.55 13.28 3.92
CA LEU A 111 5.22 11.87 4.14
C LEU A 111 6.26 11.13 4.99
N GLY A 112 7.31 11.81 5.46
CA GLY A 112 8.34 11.21 6.30
C GLY A 112 9.20 10.16 5.60
N LEU A 113 9.53 10.36 4.32
CA LEU A 113 10.25 9.39 3.47
C LEU A 113 11.76 9.58 3.50
N ILE A 114 12.25 10.74 3.93
CA ILE A 114 13.69 11.01 4.07
C ILE A 114 14.07 10.71 5.52
N HIS A 115 14.76 9.60 5.74
CA HIS A 115 15.24 9.21 7.06
C HIS A 115 16.67 9.77 7.23
N PRO A 116 16.93 10.68 8.20
CA PRO A 116 18.19 11.42 8.27
C PRO A 116 19.45 10.55 8.27
N ASN A 117 19.40 9.38 8.89
CA ASN A 117 20.51 8.43 8.97
C ASN A 117 20.68 7.54 7.72
N LYS A 118 19.87 7.75 6.67
CA LYS A 118 19.92 7.02 5.38
C LYS A 118 20.21 7.95 4.19
N GLY A 119 20.66 9.18 4.45
CA GLY A 119 21.08 10.14 3.43
C GLY A 119 19.95 11.06 2.96
N THR A 120 20.12 11.66 1.78
CA THR A 120 19.18 12.63 1.19
C THR A 120 18.04 11.99 0.42
N ASN A 121 18.18 10.71 0.07
CA ASN A 121 17.23 9.97 -0.75
C ASN A 121 16.09 9.40 0.10
N THR A 122 14.95 9.14 -0.53
CA THR A 122 13.85 8.47 0.19
C THR A 122 14.21 7.03 0.56
N VAL A 123 13.64 6.53 1.66
CA VAL A 123 13.58 5.09 1.92
C VAL A 123 12.54 4.42 1.01
N ARG A 124 12.43 3.09 1.05
CA ARG A 124 11.43 2.33 0.27
C ARG A 124 10.12 2.23 1.04
N ALA A 125 9.41 3.35 1.15
CA ALA A 125 8.13 3.41 1.84
C ALA A 125 6.99 2.94 0.93
N VAL A 126 5.91 2.42 1.53
CA VAL A 126 4.66 2.07 0.88
C VAL A 126 3.52 2.59 1.74
N PHE A 127 2.57 3.30 1.13
CA PHE A 127 1.31 3.72 1.72
C PHE A 127 0.18 3.05 0.95
N ILE A 128 -0.68 2.32 1.65
CA ILE A 128 -1.93 1.82 1.09
C ILE A 128 -3.04 2.75 1.56
N VAL A 129 -3.73 3.38 0.62
CA VAL A 129 -4.75 4.41 0.89
C VAL A 129 -6.09 3.97 0.27
N ASP A 130 -7.17 4.12 1.02
CA ASP A 130 -8.50 3.67 0.62
C ASP A 130 -9.25 4.69 -0.26
N PRO A 131 -10.45 4.33 -0.79
CA PRO A 131 -11.24 5.19 -1.68
C PRO A 131 -11.69 6.52 -1.08
N ASN A 132 -11.65 6.65 0.25
CA ASN A 132 -11.98 7.86 0.99
C ASN A 132 -10.73 8.69 1.30
N GLY A 133 -9.55 8.25 0.83
CA GLY A 133 -8.28 8.94 1.08
C GLY A 133 -7.70 8.64 2.46
N ILE A 134 -8.13 7.59 3.16
CA ILE A 134 -7.61 7.24 4.49
C ILE A 134 -6.42 6.29 4.36
N ILE A 135 -5.34 6.54 5.10
CA ILE A 135 -4.16 5.67 5.13
C ILE A 135 -4.49 4.40 5.93
N ARG A 136 -4.30 3.23 5.33
CA ARG A 136 -4.70 1.93 5.91
C ARG A 136 -3.54 1.04 6.31
N ALA A 137 -2.40 1.17 5.63
CA ALA A 137 -1.17 0.51 6.00
C ALA A 137 0.04 1.33 5.53
N ILE A 138 1.11 1.26 6.31
CA ILE A 138 2.40 1.89 5.97
C ILE A 138 3.49 0.85 6.20
N VAL A 139 4.42 0.76 5.25
CA VAL A 139 5.58 -0.12 5.35
C VAL A 139 6.83 0.65 4.96
N TYR A 140 7.89 0.57 5.77
CA TYR A 140 9.18 1.22 5.51
C TYR A 140 10.28 0.17 5.35
N TYR A 141 10.78 0.00 4.12
CA TYR A 141 11.97 -0.82 3.85
C TYR A 141 13.20 0.08 3.73
N PRO A 142 14.39 -0.42 4.12
CA PRO A 142 15.63 0.31 3.90
C PRO A 142 16.04 0.26 2.41
N GLN A 143 17.05 1.04 2.01
CA GLN A 143 17.43 1.21 0.61
C GLN A 143 17.99 -0.09 -0.01
N GLU A 144 18.64 -0.90 0.82
CA GLU A 144 19.33 -2.14 0.48
C GLU A 144 18.42 -3.37 0.32
N VAL A 145 17.14 -3.31 0.70
CA VAL A 145 16.19 -4.44 0.63
C VAL A 145 15.04 -4.12 -0.32
N GLY A 146 14.87 -4.91 -1.37
CA GLY A 146 13.70 -4.85 -2.24
C GLY A 146 12.44 -5.38 -1.54
N ARG A 147 11.29 -4.77 -1.82
CA ARG A 147 9.99 -5.11 -1.24
C ARG A 147 9.39 -6.37 -1.84
N ASN A 148 8.59 -7.05 -1.03
CA ASN A 148 7.71 -8.12 -1.50
C ASN A 148 6.42 -7.52 -2.08
N ILE A 149 6.28 -7.49 -3.41
CA ILE A 149 5.12 -6.89 -4.07
C ILE A 149 3.86 -7.75 -3.89
N ASP A 150 4.00 -9.07 -3.76
CA ASP A 150 2.88 -9.97 -3.48
C ASP A 150 2.28 -9.70 -2.10
N GLU A 151 3.09 -9.33 -1.12
CA GLU A 151 2.58 -8.93 0.21
C GLU A 151 1.80 -7.62 0.15
N ILE A 152 2.25 -6.65 -0.66
CA ILE A 152 1.50 -5.38 -0.85
C ILE A 152 0.15 -5.67 -1.51
N LEU A 153 0.12 -6.52 -2.55
CA LEU A 153 -1.11 -6.95 -3.21
C LEU A 153 -2.04 -7.71 -2.25
N ARG A 154 -1.48 -8.63 -1.45
CA ARG A 154 -2.22 -9.37 -0.41
C ARG A 154 -2.81 -8.42 0.64
N ALA A 155 -2.05 -7.43 1.10
CA ALA A 155 -2.52 -6.43 2.06
C ALA A 155 -3.68 -5.60 1.50
N VAL A 156 -3.61 -5.15 0.25
CA VAL A 156 -4.74 -4.47 -0.43
C VAL A 156 -5.98 -5.38 -0.44
N LYS A 157 -5.84 -6.64 -0.88
CA LYS A 157 -6.95 -7.60 -0.92
C LYS A 157 -7.54 -7.86 0.47
N ALA A 158 -6.69 -8.01 1.49
CA ALA A 158 -7.11 -8.23 2.87
C ALA A 158 -7.88 -7.02 3.42
N LEU A 159 -7.38 -5.80 3.21
CA LEU A 159 -8.03 -4.57 3.64
C LEU A 159 -9.40 -4.37 2.96
N GLN A 160 -9.49 -4.62 1.65
CA GLN A 160 -10.76 -4.56 0.92
C GLN A 160 -11.75 -5.61 1.41
N THR A 161 -11.29 -6.85 1.65
CA THR A 161 -12.13 -7.92 2.22
C THR A 161 -12.65 -7.54 3.60
N SER A 162 -11.79 -6.94 4.44
CA SER A 162 -12.14 -6.47 5.78
C SER A 162 -13.24 -5.42 5.74
N ASP A 163 -13.09 -4.41 4.86
CA ASP A 163 -14.05 -3.33 4.68
C ASP A 163 -15.39 -3.83 4.14
N GLU A 164 -15.37 -4.68 3.09
CA GLU A 164 -16.58 -5.18 2.44
C GLU A 164 -17.39 -6.10 3.35
N LYS A 165 -16.71 -6.98 4.10
CA LYS A 165 -17.38 -8.04 4.89
C LYS A 165 -17.57 -7.69 6.37
N GLY A 166 -16.97 -6.59 6.86
CA GLY A 166 -17.01 -6.21 8.28
C GLY A 166 -16.29 -7.21 9.18
N VAL A 167 -15.13 -7.71 8.72
CA VAL A 167 -14.38 -8.80 9.37
C VAL A 167 -12.93 -8.39 9.62
N ALA A 168 -12.28 -9.05 10.57
CA ALA A 168 -10.83 -8.97 10.76
C ALA A 168 -10.13 -10.10 9.98
N ILE A 169 -8.88 -9.86 9.59
CA ILE A 169 -8.09 -10.80 8.78
C ILE A 169 -7.01 -11.44 9.67
N PRO A 170 -6.95 -12.79 9.78
CA PRO A 170 -5.94 -13.44 10.60
C PRO A 170 -4.53 -13.32 10.00
N ALA A 171 -3.52 -13.63 10.81
CA ALA A 171 -2.14 -13.73 10.34
C ALA A 171 -2.03 -14.74 9.17
N ASN A 172 -1.17 -14.45 8.19
CA ASN A 172 -0.90 -15.31 7.04
C ASN A 172 -2.12 -15.62 6.14
N TRP A 173 -3.26 -14.94 6.29
CA TRP A 173 -4.44 -15.14 5.43
C TRP A 173 -4.09 -14.97 3.94
N PRO A 174 -4.50 -15.89 3.05
CA PRO A 174 -5.51 -16.94 3.23
C PRO A 174 -4.97 -18.32 3.67
N SER A 175 -3.76 -18.39 4.20
CA SER A 175 -3.09 -19.63 4.63
C SER A 175 -2.82 -19.62 6.13
N ASN A 176 -3.76 -19.12 6.94
CA ASN A 176 -3.61 -19.11 8.38
C ASN A 176 -3.55 -20.54 8.95
N GLU A 177 -2.66 -20.78 9.90
CA GLU A 177 -2.38 -22.11 10.45
C GLU A 177 -3.50 -22.66 11.36
N LEU A 178 -4.41 -21.81 11.84
CA LEU A 178 -5.54 -22.21 12.68
C LEU A 178 -6.84 -22.33 11.89
N ILE A 179 -7.14 -21.31 11.07
CA ILE A 179 -8.44 -21.13 10.43
C ILE A 179 -8.37 -21.04 8.90
N ASN A 180 -7.22 -21.41 8.30
CA ASN A 180 -6.97 -21.44 6.85
C ASN A 180 -7.31 -20.10 6.16
N ASP A 181 -8.28 -20.12 5.25
CA ASP A 181 -8.77 -18.99 4.46
C ASP A 181 -9.94 -18.25 5.12
N SER A 182 -10.31 -18.62 6.35
CA SER A 182 -11.40 -17.96 7.09
C SER A 182 -11.01 -16.57 7.59
N VAL A 183 -12.03 -15.76 7.85
CA VAL A 183 -11.92 -14.42 8.45
C VAL A 183 -12.46 -14.42 9.87
N ILE A 184 -11.95 -13.51 10.69
CA ILE A 184 -12.33 -13.36 12.09
C ILE A 184 -13.54 -12.42 12.20
N VAL A 185 -14.57 -12.85 12.92
CA VAL A 185 -15.67 -11.97 13.32
C VAL A 185 -15.14 -11.06 14.43
N PRO A 186 -15.21 -9.72 14.31
CA PRO A 186 -14.71 -8.79 15.35
C PRO A 186 -15.26 -9.21 16.72
N PRO A 187 -14.49 -9.24 17.82
CA PRO A 187 -14.93 -9.84 19.08
C PRO A 187 -16.20 -9.19 19.65
N ALA A 188 -16.98 -9.96 20.43
CA ALA A 188 -18.13 -9.40 21.14
C ALA A 188 -17.71 -8.26 22.07
N SER A 189 -18.51 -7.20 22.12
CA SER A 189 -18.25 -5.98 22.89
C SER A 189 -19.03 -5.90 24.21
N SER A 190 -19.92 -6.87 24.47
CA SER A 190 -20.72 -6.95 25.69
C SER A 190 -20.89 -8.39 26.17
N VAL A 191 -21.23 -8.56 27.44
CA VAL A 191 -21.53 -9.88 28.05
C VAL A 191 -22.70 -10.57 27.35
N GLU A 192 -23.71 -9.79 26.93
CA GLU A 192 -24.85 -10.32 26.18
C GLU A 192 -24.45 -10.84 24.81
N GLU A 193 -23.66 -10.06 24.05
CA GLU A 193 -23.13 -10.50 22.76
C GLU A 193 -22.26 -11.75 22.91
N ALA A 194 -21.37 -11.79 23.91
CA ALA A 194 -20.50 -12.94 24.15
C ALA A 194 -21.30 -14.24 24.38
N ARG A 195 -22.41 -14.18 25.13
CA ARG A 195 -23.32 -15.32 25.32
C ARG A 195 -23.99 -15.72 24.00
N LYS A 196 -24.55 -14.76 23.26
CA LYS A 196 -25.19 -15.01 21.96
C LYS A 196 -24.23 -15.62 20.94
N ARG A 197 -22.93 -15.30 20.99
CA ARG A 197 -21.94 -15.88 20.09
C ARG A 197 -21.75 -17.37 20.26
N LEU A 198 -21.66 -17.83 21.50
CA LEU A 198 -21.49 -19.26 21.80
C LEU A 198 -22.73 -20.09 21.42
N GLU A 199 -23.90 -19.43 21.32
CA GLU A 199 -25.16 -20.04 20.88
C GLU A 199 -25.39 -19.95 19.37
N SER A 200 -24.63 -19.10 18.66
CA SER A 200 -24.78 -18.88 17.22
C SER A 200 -24.31 -20.09 16.41
N LYS A 201 -24.98 -20.31 15.26
CA LYS A 201 -24.57 -21.30 14.26
C LYS A 201 -23.96 -20.66 13.01
N ASP A 202 -23.81 -19.33 13.01
CA ASP A 202 -23.36 -18.56 11.84
C ASP A 202 -21.83 -18.55 11.67
N PHE A 203 -21.09 -18.99 12.69
CA PHE A 203 -19.64 -18.99 12.73
C PHE A 203 -19.11 -20.08 13.68
N GLU A 204 -17.87 -20.49 13.48
CA GLU A 204 -17.15 -21.40 14.36
C GLU A 204 -16.39 -20.57 15.40
N CYS A 205 -16.30 -21.05 16.64
CA CYS A 205 -15.60 -20.34 17.71
C CYS A 205 -14.67 -21.27 18.49
N TYR A 206 -13.45 -20.79 18.78
CA TYR A 206 -12.64 -21.36 19.86
C TYR A 206 -13.13 -20.87 21.22
N ASP A 207 -13.57 -19.61 21.28
CA ASP A 207 -14.20 -18.96 22.43
C ASP A 207 -15.02 -17.76 21.93
N TRP A 208 -15.85 -17.13 22.77
CA TRP A 208 -16.76 -16.03 22.38
C TRP A 208 -16.06 -14.84 21.72
N TRP A 209 -14.78 -14.59 22.04
CA TRP A 209 -13.96 -13.52 21.46
C TRP A 209 -13.19 -13.97 20.20
N PHE A 210 -13.11 -15.27 19.93
CA PHE A 210 -12.43 -15.83 18.77
C PHE A 210 -13.38 -16.70 17.96
N CYS A 211 -14.21 -16.01 17.18
CA CYS A 211 -15.10 -16.63 16.21
C CYS A 211 -14.67 -16.29 14.78
N TYR A 212 -14.84 -17.22 13.85
CA TYR A 212 -14.42 -17.11 12.47
C TYR A 212 -15.45 -17.72 11.51
N LYS A 213 -15.41 -17.27 10.27
CA LYS A 213 -16.28 -17.76 9.19
C LYS A 213 -15.54 -17.76 7.86
N LYS A 214 -16.01 -18.55 6.90
CA LYS A 214 -15.53 -18.49 5.51
C LYS A 214 -16.07 -17.25 4.79
N VAL A 215 -15.32 -16.78 3.78
CA VAL A 215 -15.70 -15.68 2.86
C VAL A 215 -16.06 -16.24 1.50
#